data_AF-A0AA43EW00-F1
#
_entry.id   AF-A0AA43EW00-F1
#
_cell.length_a   1.000
_cell.length_b   1.000
_cell.length_c   1.000
_cell.angle_alpha   90.00
_cell.angle_beta   90.00
_cell.angle_gamma   90.00
#
_symmetry.space_group_name_H-M   'P 1'
#
loop_
_entity.id
_entity.type
_entity.pdbx_description
1 polymer ?
#
loop_
_entity_poly.entity_id
_entity_poly.type
_entity_poly.pdbx_seq_one_letter_code
_entity_poly.pdbx_strand_id
1 'polypeptide(L)' 'MTERNYQQWGHPEISAQLLDITKKRLEMDFVLEGDNRSMHVLNAVSPAFTCSFPFASHVCDHIDNAMG' A
#
# COMPACT_ATOMS: atom_id res chain seq x y z
N MET A 1 0.14 -20.67 27.78
CA MET A 1 0.80 -19.50 27.17
C MET A 1 0.67 -18.35 28.15
N THR A 2 1.79 -17.81 28.64
CA THR A 2 1.79 -16.65 29.55
C THR A 2 1.62 -15.38 28.72
N GLU A 3 0.58 -14.59 29.01
CA GLU A 3 0.37 -13.28 28.39
C GLU A 3 1.58 -12.38 28.71
N ARG A 4 2.20 -11.79 27.67
CA ARG A 4 3.21 -10.76 27.83
C ARG A 4 2.56 -9.41 27.59
N ASN A 5 2.45 -8.61 28.64
CA ASN A 5 2.01 -7.22 28.50
C ASN A 5 3.17 -6.37 27.96
N TYR A 6 2.96 -5.75 26.80
CA TYR A 6 3.89 -4.75 26.24
C TYR A 6 3.76 -3.45 27.03
N GLN A 7 4.59 -3.28 28.06
CA GLN A 7 4.60 -2.12 28.96
C GLN A 7 5.43 -0.94 28.44
N GLN A 8 6.15 -1.12 27.33
CA GLN A 8 7.03 -0.11 26.74
C GLN A 8 6.69 0.07 25.26
N TRP A 9 6.54 1.33 24.86
CA TRP A 9 6.37 1.71 23.46
C TRP A 9 7.70 1.60 22.72
N GLY A 10 7.66 1.13 21.47
CA GLY A 10 8.79 1.21 20.54
C GLY A 10 9.05 2.67 20.12
N HIS A 11 10.13 2.87 19.38
CA HIS A 11 10.41 4.18 18.79
C HIS A 11 9.31 4.52 17.76
N PRO A 12 8.72 5.74 17.80
CA PRO A 12 7.73 6.14 16.81
C PRO A 12 8.40 6.31 15.43
N GLU A 13 7.69 5.92 14.38
CA GLU A 13 8.12 6.11 12.99
C GLU A 13 7.09 6.92 12.21
N ILE A 14 7.56 7.66 11.19
CA ILE A 14 6.70 8.43 10.28
C ILE A 14 6.49 7.60 9.01
N SER A 15 5.22 7.34 8.70
CA SER A 15 4.81 6.67 7.47
C SER A 15 4.50 7.70 6.38
N ALA A 16 5.08 7.53 5.19
CA ALA A 16 4.85 8.40 4.03
C ALA A 16 3.50 8.09 3.33
N GLN A 17 2.41 8.07 4.10
CA GLN A 17 1.08 7.73 3.59
C GLN A 17 0.54 8.81 2.64
N LEU A 18 -0.18 8.37 1.62
CA LEU A 18 -0.87 9.24 0.67
C LEU A 18 -2.12 9.87 1.33
N LEU A 19 -2.30 11.18 1.15
CA LEU A 19 -3.48 11.92 1.59
C LEU A 19 -4.39 12.23 0.40
N ASP A 20 -5.63 11.71 0.43
CA ASP A 20 -6.68 12.15 -0.48
C ASP A 20 -7.23 13.50 0.02
N ILE A 21 -6.90 14.59 -0.69
CA ILE A 21 -7.29 15.95 -0.35
C ILE A 21 -8.78 16.24 -0.61
N THR A 22 -9.42 15.44 -1.46
CA THR A 22 -10.84 15.58 -1.80
C THR A 22 -11.68 14.97 -0.68
N LYS A 23 -11.33 13.74 -0.27
CA LYS A 23 -11.99 13.04 0.84
C LYS A 23 -11.48 13.48 2.21
N LYS A 24 -10.33 14.17 2.26
CA LYS A 24 -9.60 14.58 3.48
C LYS A 24 -9.27 13.39 4.38
N ARG A 25 -8.75 12.32 3.80
CA ARG A 25 -8.42 11.06 4.50
C ARG A 25 -7.13 10.44 3.98
N LEU A 26 -6.42 9.74 4.87
CA LEU A 26 -5.26 8.94 4.49
C LEU A 26 -5.70 7.67 3.79
N GLU A 27 -5.00 7.34 2.71
CA GLU A 27 -5.16 6.05 2.05
C GLU A 27 -4.51 4.96 2.90
N MET A 28 -5.24 3.87 3.06
CA MET A 28 -4.86 2.78 3.96
C MET A 28 -4.23 1.59 3.22
N ASP A 29 -4.30 1.59 1.90
CA ASP A 29 -3.79 0.53 1.03
C ASP A 29 -3.16 1.14 -0.24
N PHE A 30 -2.63 0.30 -1.13
CA PHE A 30 -2.07 0.74 -2.40
C PHE A 30 -3.12 1.45 -3.26
N VAL A 31 -2.67 2.44 -4.03
CA VAL A 31 -3.49 3.06 -5.07
C VAL A 31 -2.82 2.79 -6.42
N LEU A 32 -3.54 2.15 -7.33
CA LEU A 32 -3.09 1.87 -8.69
C LEU A 32 -3.66 2.92 -9.64
N GLU A 33 -2.79 3.65 -10.31
CA GLU A 33 -3.15 4.65 -11.31
C GLU A 33 -2.35 4.38 -12.57
N GLY A 34 -3.01 4.33 -13.73
CA GLY A 34 -2.30 4.01 -14.96
C GLY A 34 -3.19 4.04 -16.19
N ASP A 35 -2.52 3.99 -17.34
CA ASP A 35 -3.10 3.89 -18.67
C ASP A 35 -2.36 2.81 -19.48
N ASN A 36 -2.66 2.74 -20.78
CA ASN A 36 -2.03 1.79 -21.70
C ASN A 36 -0.52 2.03 -21.95
N ARG A 37 0.08 3.08 -21.37
CA ARG A 37 1.51 3.41 -21.53
C ARG A 37 2.29 3.26 -20.24
N SER A 38 1.65 3.37 -19.09
CA SER A 38 2.32 3.34 -17.79
C SER A 38 1.39 2.95 -16.66
N MET A 39 1.95 2.26 -15.66
CA MET A 39 1.29 1.92 -14.41
C MET A 39 2.08 2.48 -13.23
N HIS A 40 1.37 3.14 -12.31
CA HIS A 40 1.92 3.73 -11.10
C HIS A 40 1.31 3.04 -9.87
N VAL A 41 2.18 2.60 -8.97
CA VAL A 41 1.79 2.14 -7.64
C VAL A 41 2.09 3.25 -6.64
N LEU A 42 1.04 3.77 -6.01
CA LEU A 42 1.12 4.81 -4.98
C LEU A 42 0.82 4.21 -3.59
N ASN A 43 1.18 4.94 -2.54
CA ASN A 43 0.96 4.56 -1.15
C ASN A 43 1.56 3.18 -0.75
N ALA A 44 2.69 2.79 -1.36
CA ALA A 44 3.40 1.55 -1.07
C ALA A 44 4.17 1.59 0.27
N VAL A 45 3.48 1.90 1.37
CA VAL A 45 4.05 2.08 2.71
C VAL A 45 3.86 0.83 3.58
N SER A 46 2.65 0.28 3.59
CA SER A 46 2.25 -0.96 4.25
C SER A 46 0.95 -1.41 3.57
N PRO A 47 0.78 -2.67 3.15
CA PRO A 47 1.58 -3.89 3.38
C PRO A 47 2.64 -4.22 2.29
N ALA A 48 3.21 -3.23 1.60
CA ALA A 48 4.14 -3.38 0.46
C ALA A 48 5.12 -4.56 0.54
N PHE A 49 5.74 -4.76 1.71
CA PHE A 49 6.73 -5.82 1.91
C PHE A 49 6.12 -7.19 2.24
N THR A 50 5.01 -7.22 2.99
CA THR A 50 4.41 -8.47 3.48
C THR A 50 3.56 -9.17 2.44
N CYS A 51 2.99 -8.43 1.47
CA CYS A 51 2.16 -8.99 0.40
C CYS A 51 2.76 -8.79 -1.00
N SER A 52 4.07 -8.60 -1.12
CA SER A 52 4.72 -8.22 -2.39
C SER A 52 4.42 -9.17 -3.56
N PHE A 53 4.44 -10.49 -3.33
CA PHE A 53 4.16 -11.48 -4.39
C PHE A 53 2.71 -11.46 -4.89
N PRO A 54 1.67 -11.64 -4.05
CA PRO A 54 0.29 -11.57 -4.53
C PRO A 54 -0.07 -10.19 -5.07
N PHE A 55 0.51 -9.12 -4.49
CA PHE A 55 0.32 -7.76 -4.98
C PHE A 55 0.93 -7.57 -6.36
N ALA A 56 2.12 -8.12 -6.64
CA ALA A 56 2.72 -8.06 -7.98
C ALA A 56 1.83 -8.73 -9.04
N SER A 57 1.26 -9.90 -8.74
CA SER A 57 0.29 -10.54 -9.65
C SER A 57 -0.92 -9.64 -9.91
N HIS A 58 -1.48 -9.03 -8.86
CA HIS A 58 -2.61 -8.10 -8.98
C HIS A 58 -2.27 -6.88 -9.85
N VAL A 59 -1.06 -6.33 -9.74
CA VAL A 59 -0.59 -5.22 -10.58
C VAL A 59 -0.45 -5.65 -12.04
N CYS A 60 0.10 -6.84 -12.31
CA CYS A 60 0.19 -7.36 -13.68
C CYS A 60 -1.19 -7.50 -14.33
N ASP A 61 -2.18 -8.04 -13.61
CA ASP A 61 -3.55 -8.17 -14.12
C ASP A 61 -4.14 -6.80 -14.47
N HIS A 62 -3.87 -5.76 -13.66
CA HIS A 62 -4.30 -4.40 -13.96
C HIS A 62 -3.62 -3.82 -15.21
N ILE A 63 -2.34 -4.10 -15.43
CA ILE A 63 -1.60 -3.67 -16.62
C ILE A 63 -2.19 -4.33 -17.87
N ASP A 64 -2.42 -5.65 -17.84
CA ASP A 64 -2.99 -6.38 -18.97
C ASP A 64 -4.37 -5.85 -19.35
N ASN A 65 -5.21 -5.53 -18.36
CA ASN A 65 -6.53 -4.92 -18.59
C ASN A 65 -6.45 -3.51 -19.17
N ALA A 66 -5.40 -2.74 -18.86
CA ALA A 66 -5.21 -1.39 -19.39
C ALA A 66 -4.61 -1.37 -20.80
N MET A 67 -3.98 -2.47 -21.24
CA MET A 67 -3.41 -2.61 -22.59
C MET A 67 -4.39 -3.14 -23.64
N GLY A 68 -5.51 -3.74 -23.22
CA GLY A 68 -6.60 -4.19 -24.08
C GLY A 68 -7.40 -3.03 -24.68
#